data_AF-F9RWM5-F1
#
_entry.id   AF-F9RWM5-F1
#
_cell.length_a   1.000
_cell.length_b   1.000
_cell.length_c   1.000
_cell.angle_alpha   90.00
_cell.angle_beta   90.00
_cell.angle_gamma   90.00
#
_symmetry.space_group_name_H-M   'P 1'
#
loop_
_entity.id
_entity.type
_entity.pdbx_description
1 polymer ?
#
loop_
_entity_poly.entity_id
_entity_poly.type
_entity_poly.pdbx_seq_one_letter_code
_entity_poly.pdbx_strand_id
1 'polypeptide(L)'
;MTLFWIASIILVALSGILVAWPFINRKENTDQALRDELNKALYKDRLTELEVENEEGLMDDQQELIADLKQSLLDDIPSQDQTKVESSINPWLVIVPSMLLTVILSYGLYYKFGAADDVVEWQQVNDNLPALSKKLMSPEGAALSEDEMRDLTLALRTRLHHQPNDATGWLLLGRIALANRDVDTSIGSMNKAYKLDSNSPDVMLGYAQALMLSQDDVDQDKARSLLGKLVQMNYMDVRVFSLLAFDAYERKDFSAAVRYWSIMQQMIGPQDERYQMLDRSITNAKNQMGDKAVTGASVSVAITLADTVNASPDAALIVSVHTADGAPMPVAAARYPLGSFPRTVVLDDSNSMVQGRKLSQLEDYMVRVRIDNDGNVATSQGDWFGESQATKMGQAVAVIVDRQYQ
;
A
#
# COMPACT_ATOMS: atom_id res chain seq x y z
N MET A 1 15.61 -21.86 13.17
CA MET A 1 15.33 -22.96 14.11
C MET A 1 16.48 -23.26 15.07
N THR A 2 17.73 -23.39 14.62
CA THR A 2 18.89 -23.71 15.51
C THR A 2 19.08 -22.70 16.64
N LEU A 3 19.01 -21.39 16.34
CA LEU A 3 19.11 -20.32 17.35
C LEU A 3 18.05 -20.42 18.45
N PHE A 4 16.81 -20.79 18.11
CA PHE A 4 15.73 -20.94 19.08
C PHE A 4 16.04 -22.05 20.08
N TRP A 5 16.47 -23.22 19.59
CA TRP A 5 16.83 -24.35 20.46
C TRP A 5 18.06 -24.05 21.32
N ILE A 6 19.04 -23.32 20.80
CA ILE A 6 20.19 -22.87 21.59
C ILE A 6 19.72 -21.93 22.70
N ALA A 7 18.89 -20.94 22.38
CA ALA A 7 18.36 -20.00 23.36
C ALA A 7 17.48 -20.69 24.42
N SER A 8 16.64 -21.65 24.03
CA SER A 8 15.80 -22.40 24.98
C SER A 8 16.65 -23.22 25.95
N ILE A 9 17.70 -23.89 25.48
CA ILE A 9 18.65 -24.63 26.31
C ILE A 9 19.35 -23.69 27.29
N ILE A 10 19.81 -22.53 26.83
CA ILE A 10 20.47 -21.53 27.69
C ILE A 10 19.52 -21.03 28.79
N LEU A 11 18.26 -20.71 28.45
CA LEU A 11 17.27 -20.24 29.42
C LEU A 11 16.92 -21.31 30.45
N VAL A 12 16.73 -22.55 30.02
CA VAL A 12 16.47 -23.69 30.92
C VAL A 12 17.67 -23.94 31.84
N ALA A 13 18.89 -23.87 31.31
CA ALA A 13 20.11 -24.00 32.11
C ALA A 13 20.22 -22.88 33.16
N LEU A 14 19.94 -21.64 32.78
CA LEU A 14 19.96 -20.48 33.69
C LEU A 14 18.89 -20.59 34.77
N SER A 15 17.67 -21.03 34.40
CA SER A 15 16.62 -21.35 35.37
C SER A 15 17.04 -22.47 36.31
N GLY A 16 17.72 -23.51 35.81
CA GLY A 16 18.26 -24.59 36.62
C GLY A 16 19.30 -24.10 37.63
N ILE A 17 20.19 -23.19 37.22
CA ILE A 17 21.17 -22.55 38.13
C ILE A 17 20.44 -21.78 39.23
N LEU A 18 19.43 -20.99 38.89
CA LEU A 18 18.65 -20.22 39.88
C LEU A 18 17.92 -21.12 40.88
N VAL A 19 17.37 -22.25 40.42
CA VAL A 19 16.71 -23.24 41.28
C VAL A 19 17.73 -23.92 42.20
N ALA A 20 18.94 -24.23 41.71
CA ALA A 20 19.98 -24.89 42.49
C ALA A 20 20.71 -23.95 43.46
N TRP A 21 20.80 -22.65 43.15
CA TRP A 21 21.53 -21.63 43.90
C TRP A 21 21.25 -21.62 45.42
N PRO A 22 19.98 -21.56 45.90
CA PRO A 22 19.70 -21.51 47.34
C PRO A 22 20.10 -22.80 48.08
N PHE A 23 20.17 -23.93 47.39
CA PHE A 23 20.53 -25.22 47.98
C PHE A 23 22.05 -25.44 48.04
N ILE A 24 22.79 -24.83 47.12
CA ILE A 24 24.26 -24.85 47.10
C ILE A 24 24.82 -23.88 48.16
N ASN A 25 24.19 -22.71 48.32
CA ASN A 25 24.59 -21.69 49.29
C ASN A 25 23.81 -21.78 50.62
N ARG A 26 23.52 -22.98 51.12
CA ARG A 26 22.95 -23.14 52.47
C ARG A 26 23.91 -22.55 53.49
N LYS A 27 23.60 -21.36 54.02
CA LYS A 27 24.23 -20.85 55.24
C LYS A 27 23.90 -21.83 56.36
N GLU A 28 24.92 -22.31 57.07
CA GLU A 28 24.70 -23.09 58.29
C GLU A 28 23.78 -22.30 59.22
N ASN A 29 22.84 -22.99 59.86
CA ASN A 29 21.91 -22.36 60.78
C ASN A 29 22.69 -21.92 62.04
N THR A 30 23.24 -20.71 62.00
CA THR A 30 24.15 -20.17 63.02
C THR A 30 23.40 -19.72 64.27
N ASP A 31 22.08 -19.93 64.34
CA ASP A 31 21.22 -19.51 65.45
C ASP A 31 21.74 -19.96 66.82
N GLN A 32 22.27 -21.18 66.94
CA GLN A 32 22.87 -21.64 68.20
C GLN A 32 24.17 -20.91 68.54
N ALA A 33 25.09 -20.77 67.58
CA ALA A 33 26.35 -20.06 67.80
C ALA A 33 26.14 -18.55 68.05
N LEU A 34 25.15 -17.93 67.40
CA LEU A 34 24.76 -16.53 67.62
C LEU A 34 24.12 -16.34 69.00
N ARG A 35 23.31 -17.29 69.48
CA ARG A 35 22.75 -17.26 70.85
C ARG A 35 23.84 -17.39 71.91
N ASP A 36 24.78 -18.31 71.72
CA ASP A 36 25.91 -18.48 72.64
C ASP A 36 26.81 -17.23 72.69
N GLU A 37 27.05 -16.61 71.53
CA GLU A 37 27.81 -15.36 71.43
C GLU A 37 27.07 -14.20 72.12
N LEU A 38 25.75 -14.10 71.92
CA LEU A 38 24.90 -13.09 72.56
C LEU A 38 24.86 -13.25 74.08
N ASN A 39 24.68 -14.48 74.58
CA ASN A 39 24.65 -14.76 76.03
C ASN A 39 25.98 -14.38 76.69
N LYS A 40 27.11 -14.65 76.02
CA LYS A 40 28.44 -14.22 76.49
C LYS A 40 28.61 -12.70 76.47
N ALA A 41 28.06 -12.01 75.47
CA ALA A 41 28.12 -10.56 75.40
C ALA A 41 27.31 -9.91 76.53
N LEU A 42 26.08 -10.37 76.78
CA LEU A 42 25.23 -9.90 77.88
C LEU A 42 25.86 -10.14 79.25
N TYR A 43 26.49 -11.31 79.45
CA TYR A 43 27.23 -11.59 80.68
C TYR A 43 28.35 -10.56 80.93
N LYS A 44 29.14 -10.22 79.91
CA LYS A 44 30.23 -9.25 80.02
C LYS A 44 29.72 -7.84 80.29
N ASP A 45 28.63 -7.46 79.65
CA ASP A 45 28.00 -6.14 79.85
C ASP A 45 27.51 -5.99 81.29
N ARG A 46 26.80 -7.01 81.81
CA ARG A 46 26.35 -7.01 83.21
C ARG A 46 27.53 -7.02 84.20
N LEU A 47 28.62 -7.72 83.90
CA LEU A 47 29.82 -7.68 84.76
C LEU A 47 30.39 -6.27 84.86
N THR A 48 30.38 -5.52 83.75
CA THR A 48 30.85 -4.13 83.71
C THR A 48 29.92 -3.20 84.49
N GLU A 49 28.60 -3.41 84.38
CA GLU A 49 27.59 -2.67 85.14
C GLU A 49 27.73 -2.90 86.66
N LEU A 50 27.93 -4.14 87.09
CA LEU A 50 28.17 -4.48 88.51
C LEU A 50 29.49 -3.89 89.03
N GLU A 51 30.49 -3.70 88.18
CA GLU A 51 31.74 -3.03 88.56
C GLU A 51 31.49 -1.53 88.85
N VAL A 52 30.72 -0.86 88.00
CA VAL A 52 30.31 0.55 88.19
C VAL A 52 29.42 0.72 89.42
N GLU A 53 28.40 -0.13 89.59
CA GLU A 53 27.49 -0.09 90.75
C GLU A 53 28.26 -0.29 92.08
N ASN A 54 29.31 -1.11 92.07
CA ASN A 54 30.18 -1.32 93.22
C ASN A 54 31.07 -0.11 93.52
N GLU A 55 31.64 0.53 92.48
CA GLU A 55 32.40 1.79 92.64
C GLU A 55 31.55 2.94 93.19
N GLU A 56 30.26 2.97 92.85
CA GLU A 56 29.28 3.94 93.37
C GLU A 56 28.81 3.61 94.80
N GLY A 57 29.26 2.50 95.38
CA GLY A 57 28.93 2.07 96.74
C GLY A 57 27.49 1.58 96.90
N LEU A 58 26.85 1.17 95.80
CA LEU A 58 25.45 0.72 95.76
C LEU A 58 25.31 -0.80 95.95
N MET A 59 26.42 -1.53 96.13
CA MET A 59 26.45 -2.99 96.22
C MET A 59 27.11 -3.49 97.51
N ASP A 60 26.51 -4.51 98.12
CA ASP A 60 26.94 -5.07 99.42
C ASP A 60 27.84 -6.30 99.25
N ASP A 61 27.52 -7.21 98.31
CA ASP A 61 28.32 -8.41 98.01
C ASP A 61 28.44 -8.67 96.50
N GLN A 62 29.49 -8.08 95.90
CA GLN A 62 29.78 -8.23 94.48
C GLN A 62 30.15 -9.68 94.09
N GLN A 63 30.76 -10.45 95.01
CA GLN A 63 31.25 -11.79 94.68
C GLN A 63 30.10 -12.80 94.56
N GLU A 64 29.07 -12.67 95.37
CA GLU A 64 27.86 -13.48 95.29
C GLU A 64 27.12 -13.27 93.96
N LEU A 65 26.91 -12.00 93.56
CA LEU A 65 26.24 -11.66 92.30
C LEU A 65 26.99 -12.13 91.05
N ILE A 66 28.34 -12.10 91.09
CA ILE A 66 29.16 -12.66 90.01
C ILE A 66 29.04 -14.19 89.97
N ALA A 67 28.92 -14.87 91.12
CA ALA A 67 28.74 -16.31 91.17
C ALA A 67 27.38 -16.73 90.59
N ASP A 68 26.31 -16.01 90.93
CA ASP A 68 24.97 -16.23 90.38
C ASP A 68 24.92 -15.99 88.87
N LEU A 69 25.58 -14.93 88.38
CA LEU A 69 25.66 -14.64 86.95
C LEU A 69 26.41 -15.75 86.18
N LYS A 70 27.48 -16.31 86.77
CA LYS A 70 28.20 -17.45 86.20
C LYS A 70 27.34 -18.72 86.18
N GLN A 71 26.56 -18.96 87.23
CA GLN A 71 25.65 -20.09 87.30
C GLN A 71 24.54 -19.97 86.26
N SER A 72 23.92 -18.79 86.13
CA SER A 72 22.92 -18.50 85.10
C SER A 72 23.48 -18.70 83.69
N LEU A 73 24.72 -18.25 83.43
CA LEU A 73 25.37 -18.48 82.13
C LEU A 73 25.62 -19.98 81.88
N LEU A 74 25.95 -20.75 82.91
CA LEU A 74 26.13 -22.20 82.81
C LEU A 74 24.81 -22.93 82.53
N ASP A 75 23.73 -22.49 83.17
CA ASP A 75 22.39 -23.07 83.03
C ASP A 75 21.74 -22.70 81.67
N ASP A 76 22.08 -21.52 81.12
CA ASP A 76 21.64 -21.06 79.80
C ASP A 76 22.43 -21.67 78.63
N ILE A 77 23.52 -22.40 78.90
CA ILE A 77 24.19 -23.22 77.88
C ILE A 77 23.40 -24.53 77.74
N PRO A 78 22.73 -24.77 76.60
CA PRO A 78 21.94 -25.98 76.44
C PRO A 78 22.80 -27.22 76.64
N SER A 79 22.34 -28.15 77.50
CA SER A 79 23.02 -29.41 77.76
C SER A 79 23.27 -30.13 76.43
N GLN A 80 24.50 -30.62 76.24
CA GLN A 80 25.05 -31.17 74.98
C GLN A 80 24.32 -32.41 74.42
N ASP A 81 23.17 -32.80 74.97
CA ASP A 81 22.36 -33.96 74.59
C ASP A 81 21.12 -33.58 73.76
N GLN A 82 21.24 -32.56 72.92
CA GLN A 82 20.38 -32.50 71.73
C GLN A 82 21.09 -33.26 70.63
N THR A 83 20.73 -34.55 70.48
CA THR A 83 21.00 -35.33 69.28
C THR A 83 20.73 -34.44 68.08
N LYS A 84 21.80 -34.06 67.36
CA LYS A 84 21.70 -33.46 66.04
C LYS A 84 20.81 -34.38 65.20
N VAL A 85 19.53 -34.05 65.09
CA VAL A 85 18.71 -34.59 64.01
C VAL A 85 19.20 -33.87 62.77
N GLU A 86 20.32 -34.34 62.23
CA GLU A 86 20.74 -34.08 60.86
C GLU A 86 19.70 -34.74 59.96
N SER A 87 18.52 -34.12 59.82
CA SER A 87 17.67 -34.37 58.66
C SER A 87 18.28 -33.62 57.48
N SER A 88 19.49 -34.02 57.10
CA SER A 88 20.14 -33.54 55.89
C SER A 88 19.44 -34.18 54.69
N ILE A 89 18.29 -33.62 54.31
CA ILE A 89 17.67 -33.94 53.03
C ILE A 89 18.73 -33.62 51.97
N ASN A 90 19.19 -34.65 51.26
CA ASN A 90 20.16 -34.51 50.18
C ASN A 90 19.61 -33.48 49.18
N PRO A 91 20.29 -32.34 48.93
CA PRO A 91 19.76 -31.28 48.06
C PRO A 91 19.43 -31.79 46.66
N TRP A 92 20.11 -32.84 46.19
CA TRP A 92 19.80 -33.50 44.91
C TRP A 92 18.38 -34.08 44.85
N LEU A 93 17.78 -34.50 45.97
CA LEU A 93 16.39 -34.97 46.02
C LEU A 93 15.37 -33.87 45.73
N VAL A 94 15.76 -32.60 45.83
CA VAL A 94 14.89 -31.45 45.48
C VAL A 94 15.30 -30.88 44.13
N ILE A 95 16.60 -30.68 43.89
CA ILE A 95 17.12 -30.06 42.66
C ILE A 95 16.74 -30.87 41.43
N VAL A 96 16.91 -32.20 41.43
CA VAL A 96 16.62 -33.03 40.26
C VAL A 96 15.14 -32.99 39.87
N PRO A 97 14.18 -33.27 40.77
CA PRO A 97 12.76 -33.18 40.42
C PRO A 97 12.31 -31.75 40.12
N SER A 98 12.84 -30.71 40.79
CA SER A 98 12.54 -29.32 40.45
C SER A 98 13.05 -28.94 39.07
N MET A 99 14.25 -29.38 38.67
CA MET A 99 14.80 -29.14 37.34
C MET A 99 14.00 -29.89 36.27
N LEU A 100 13.65 -31.15 36.52
CA LEU A 100 12.82 -31.94 35.63
C LEU A 100 11.42 -31.31 35.46
N LEU A 101 10.81 -30.86 36.55
CA LEU A 101 9.53 -30.15 36.53
C LEU A 101 9.65 -28.83 35.76
N THR A 102 10.74 -28.09 35.93
CA THR A 102 11.00 -26.85 35.18
C THR A 102 11.08 -27.11 33.68
N VAL A 103 11.80 -28.15 33.25
CA VAL A 103 11.91 -28.55 31.84
C VAL A 103 10.53 -28.94 31.29
N ILE A 104 9.82 -29.84 31.97
CA ILE A 104 8.50 -30.33 31.54
C ILE A 104 7.51 -29.17 31.45
N LEU A 105 7.47 -28.30 32.46
CA LEU A 105 6.55 -27.18 32.48
C LEU A 105 6.89 -26.14 31.40
N SER A 106 8.18 -25.86 31.18
CA SER A 106 8.62 -24.92 30.14
C SER A 106 8.21 -25.39 28.75
N TYR A 107 8.55 -26.64 28.39
CA TYR A 107 8.20 -27.20 27.10
C TYR A 107 6.69 -27.47 26.96
N GLY A 108 6.01 -27.89 28.04
CA GLY A 108 4.57 -28.09 28.04
C GLY A 108 3.78 -26.80 27.87
N LEU A 109 4.19 -25.72 28.53
CA LEU A 109 3.60 -24.39 28.33
C LEU A 109 3.89 -23.86 26.93
N TYR A 110 5.11 -24.02 26.42
CA TYR A 110 5.44 -23.64 25.05
C TYR A 110 4.65 -24.46 24.01
N TYR A 111 4.43 -25.74 24.24
CA TYR A 111 3.61 -26.57 23.35
C TYR A 111 2.15 -26.11 23.33
N LYS A 112 1.61 -25.67 24.47
CA LYS A 112 0.20 -25.23 24.57
C LYS A 112 -0.04 -23.79 24.12
N PHE A 113 0.91 -22.88 24.37
CA PHE A 113 0.74 -21.44 24.18
C PHE A 113 1.74 -20.82 23.19
N GLY A 114 2.74 -21.58 22.75
CA GLY A 114 3.71 -21.12 21.76
C GLY A 114 3.19 -21.23 20.34
N ALA A 115 3.89 -20.55 19.43
CA ALA A 115 3.55 -20.46 18.01
C ALA A 115 4.40 -21.44 17.16
N ALA A 116 4.70 -22.63 17.68
CA ALA A 116 5.57 -23.58 16.98
C ALA A 116 4.94 -24.03 15.65
N ASP A 117 3.63 -24.28 15.65
CA ASP A 117 2.88 -24.69 14.46
C ASP A 117 2.84 -23.56 13.42
N ASP A 118 2.54 -22.33 13.83
CA ASP A 118 2.55 -21.14 12.94
C ASP A 118 3.92 -20.93 12.27
N VAL A 119 5.00 -21.22 13.00
CA VAL A 119 6.36 -21.11 12.49
C VAL A 119 6.65 -22.18 11.44
N VAL A 120 6.17 -23.41 11.65
CA VAL A 120 6.30 -24.50 10.67
C VAL A 120 5.47 -24.19 9.42
N GLU A 121 4.24 -23.71 9.58
CA GLU A 121 3.38 -23.27 8.48
C GLU A 121 4.03 -22.13 7.70
N TRP A 122 4.54 -21.09 8.38
CA TRP A 122 5.26 -19.99 7.74
C TRP A 122 6.46 -20.48 6.91
N GLN A 123 7.22 -21.47 7.40
CA GLN A 123 8.32 -22.05 6.64
C GLN A 123 7.82 -22.77 5.38
N GLN A 124 6.79 -23.61 5.50
CA GLN A 124 6.19 -24.33 4.38
C GLN A 124 5.63 -23.37 3.32
N VAL A 125 4.94 -22.32 3.75
CA VAL A 125 4.40 -21.26 2.89
C VAL A 125 5.52 -20.54 2.14
N ASN A 126 6.61 -20.19 2.84
CA ASN A 126 7.75 -19.52 2.21
C ASN A 126 8.49 -20.43 1.20
N ASP A 127 8.58 -21.73 1.47
CA ASP A 127 9.17 -22.72 0.55
C ASP A 127 8.28 -22.96 -0.69
N ASN A 128 6.96 -22.85 -0.54
CA ASN A 128 5.98 -23.01 -1.62
C ASN A 128 5.77 -21.75 -2.49
N LEU A 129 6.40 -20.62 -2.15
CA LEU A 129 6.26 -19.35 -2.89
C LEU A 129 6.44 -19.47 -4.41
N PRO A 130 7.44 -20.21 -4.95
CA PRO A 130 7.61 -20.34 -6.39
C PRO A 130 6.42 -21.06 -7.06
N ALA A 131 5.82 -22.05 -6.40
CA ALA A 131 4.67 -22.77 -6.93
C ALA A 131 3.42 -21.90 -6.95
N LEU A 132 3.16 -21.15 -5.87
CA LEU A 132 2.05 -20.19 -5.78
C LEU A 132 2.19 -19.07 -6.83
N SER A 133 3.40 -18.54 -6.99
CA SER A 133 3.69 -17.50 -8.00
C SER A 133 3.49 -18.03 -9.42
N LYS A 134 3.92 -19.28 -9.70
CA LYS A 134 3.72 -19.91 -11.00
C LYS A 134 2.24 -20.12 -11.31
N LYS A 135 1.46 -20.58 -10.32
CA LYS A 135 0.00 -20.77 -10.45
C LYS A 135 -0.72 -19.45 -10.76
N LEU A 136 -0.31 -18.35 -10.12
CA LEU A 136 -0.84 -17.01 -10.41
C LEU A 136 -0.55 -16.55 -11.85
N MET A 137 0.60 -16.94 -12.42
CA MET A 137 1.03 -16.52 -13.76
C MET A 137 0.54 -17.45 -14.89
N SER A 138 -0.02 -18.63 -14.58
CA SER A 138 -0.50 -19.56 -15.61
C SER A 138 -1.77 -19.05 -16.32
N PRO A 139 -1.78 -18.94 -17.67
CA PRO A 139 -2.94 -18.48 -18.45
C PRO A 139 -4.18 -19.40 -18.33
N GLU A 140 -3.94 -20.67 -18.02
CA GLU A 140 -4.95 -21.73 -17.84
C GLU A 140 -5.21 -22.05 -16.36
N GLY A 141 -4.58 -21.29 -15.44
CA GLY A 141 -4.52 -21.60 -14.02
C GLY A 141 -5.83 -21.27 -13.30
N ALA A 142 -6.39 -22.27 -12.61
CA ALA A 142 -7.46 -22.06 -11.63
C ALA A 142 -7.09 -20.90 -10.68
N ALA A 143 -8.05 -20.02 -10.41
CA ALA A 143 -7.89 -18.94 -9.45
C ALA A 143 -7.35 -19.47 -8.12
N LEU A 144 -6.44 -18.73 -7.50
CA LEU A 144 -5.96 -19.06 -6.16
C LEU A 144 -7.14 -19.09 -5.19
N SER A 145 -7.18 -20.08 -4.30
CA SER A 145 -8.11 -20.04 -3.17
C SER A 145 -7.76 -18.88 -2.24
N GLU A 146 -8.69 -18.50 -1.35
CA GLU A 146 -8.43 -17.46 -0.35
C GLU A 146 -7.22 -17.81 0.53
N ASP A 147 -7.08 -19.08 0.94
CA ASP A 147 -5.93 -19.56 1.70
C ASP A 147 -4.62 -19.46 0.91
N GLU A 148 -4.61 -19.92 -0.35
CA GLU A 148 -3.42 -19.81 -1.20
C GLU A 148 -3.01 -18.35 -1.46
N MET A 149 -3.99 -17.44 -1.52
CA MET A 149 -3.75 -16.02 -1.69
C MET A 149 -3.16 -15.38 -0.41
N ARG A 150 -3.64 -15.80 0.77
CA ARG A 150 -3.05 -15.42 2.06
C ARG A 150 -1.61 -15.90 2.16
N ASP A 151 -1.36 -17.16 1.82
CA ASP A 151 -0.03 -17.78 1.85
C ASP A 151 0.94 -17.08 0.92
N LEU A 152 0.51 -16.81 -0.33
CA LEU A 152 1.33 -16.05 -1.27
C LEU A 152 1.69 -14.67 -0.71
N THR A 153 0.74 -13.99 -0.07
CA THR A 153 0.98 -12.67 0.53
C THR A 153 1.97 -12.75 1.69
N LEU A 154 1.84 -13.75 2.57
CA LEU A 154 2.74 -13.98 3.70
C LEU A 154 4.17 -14.26 3.24
N ALA A 155 4.33 -15.17 2.28
CA ALA A 155 5.63 -15.52 1.71
C ALA A 155 6.25 -14.33 0.96
N LEU A 156 5.46 -13.59 0.18
CA LEU A 156 5.94 -12.42 -0.55
C LEU A 156 6.41 -11.31 0.40
N ARG A 157 5.67 -11.01 1.48
CA ARG A 157 6.09 -10.05 2.51
C ARG A 157 7.38 -10.49 3.20
N THR A 158 7.50 -11.78 3.52
CA THR A 158 8.70 -12.36 4.12
C THR A 158 9.92 -12.20 3.22
N ARG A 159 9.79 -12.55 1.93
CA ARG A 159 10.85 -12.36 0.94
C ARG A 159 11.23 -10.89 0.81
N LEU A 160 10.27 -9.99 0.71
CA LEU A 160 10.53 -8.55 0.56
C LEU A 160 11.15 -7.91 1.80
N HIS A 161 10.94 -8.49 2.98
CA HIS A 161 11.66 -8.11 4.20
C HIS A 161 13.16 -8.42 4.08
N HIS A 162 13.52 -9.60 3.57
CA HIS A 162 14.92 -10.01 3.39
C HIS A 162 15.56 -9.48 2.10
N GLN A 163 14.76 -9.21 1.07
CA GLN A 163 15.18 -8.72 -0.25
C GLN A 163 14.40 -7.43 -0.58
N PRO A 164 14.72 -6.31 0.09
CA PRO A 164 13.95 -5.07 -0.05
C PRO A 164 14.14 -4.38 -1.41
N ASN A 165 15.11 -4.79 -2.22
CA ASN A 165 15.42 -4.19 -3.52
C ASN A 165 14.74 -4.90 -4.71
N ASP A 166 13.58 -5.54 -4.48
CA ASP A 166 12.80 -6.23 -5.51
C ASP A 166 11.58 -5.39 -5.94
N ALA A 167 11.75 -4.53 -6.94
CA ALA A 167 10.70 -3.63 -7.42
C ALA A 167 9.45 -4.40 -7.89
N THR A 168 9.66 -5.53 -8.58
CA THR A 168 8.59 -6.39 -9.10
C THR A 168 7.81 -7.04 -7.98
N GLY A 169 8.49 -7.53 -6.93
CA GLY A 169 7.84 -8.08 -5.76
C GLY A 169 7.00 -7.04 -5.01
N TRP A 170 7.50 -5.82 -4.83
CA TRP A 170 6.73 -4.73 -4.23
C TRP A 170 5.52 -4.33 -5.09
N LEU A 171 5.66 -4.30 -6.42
CA LEU A 171 4.56 -4.07 -7.36
C LEU A 171 3.47 -5.14 -7.22
N LEU A 172 3.86 -6.43 -7.16
CA LEU A 172 2.92 -7.53 -6.97
C LEU A 172 2.21 -7.43 -5.63
N LEU A 173 2.94 -7.19 -4.53
CA LEU A 173 2.35 -7.03 -3.20
C LEU A 173 1.34 -5.88 -3.18
N GLY A 174 1.68 -4.75 -3.81
CA GLY A 174 0.78 -3.61 -3.91
C GLY A 174 -0.50 -3.90 -4.71
N ARG A 175 -0.42 -4.73 -5.76
CA ARG A 175 -1.58 -5.16 -6.56
C ARG A 175 -2.50 -6.09 -5.78
N ILE A 176 -1.93 -7.04 -5.02
CA ILE A 176 -2.69 -7.92 -4.13
C ILE A 176 -3.39 -7.10 -3.06
N ALA A 177 -2.69 -6.16 -2.43
CA ALA A 177 -3.28 -5.26 -1.44
C ALA A 177 -4.41 -4.40 -2.04
N LEU A 178 -4.25 -3.90 -3.26
CA LEU A 178 -5.29 -3.17 -3.98
C LEU A 178 -6.53 -4.03 -4.23
N ALA A 179 -6.34 -5.28 -4.67
CA ALA A 179 -7.44 -6.23 -4.87
C ALA A 179 -8.18 -6.53 -3.55
N ASN A 180 -7.45 -6.60 -2.44
CA ASN A 180 -7.99 -6.80 -1.10
C ASN A 180 -8.55 -5.52 -0.45
N ARG A 181 -8.51 -4.37 -1.14
CA ARG A 181 -8.87 -3.04 -0.62
C ARG A 181 -8.07 -2.60 0.61
N ASP A 182 -6.88 -3.15 0.79
CA ASP A 182 -5.90 -2.69 1.78
C ASP A 182 -5.10 -1.51 1.18
N VAL A 183 -5.65 -0.31 1.35
CA VAL A 183 -5.12 0.93 0.76
C VAL A 183 -3.73 1.25 1.30
N ASP A 184 -3.51 1.11 2.61
CA ASP A 184 -2.25 1.44 3.26
C ASP A 184 -1.11 0.54 2.77
N THR A 185 -1.33 -0.79 2.75
CA THR A 185 -0.33 -1.72 2.23
C THR A 185 -0.10 -1.50 0.74
N SER A 186 -1.14 -1.16 -0.03
CA SER A 186 -1.02 -0.90 -1.46
C SER A 186 -0.15 0.33 -1.75
N ILE A 187 -0.47 1.47 -1.15
CA ILE A 187 0.29 2.72 -1.30
C ILE A 187 1.74 2.51 -0.82
N GLY A 188 1.93 1.88 0.35
CA GLY A 188 3.26 1.62 0.91
C GLY A 188 4.13 0.76 -0.01
N SER A 189 3.57 -0.35 -0.51
CA SER A 189 4.29 -1.28 -1.40
C SER A 189 4.56 -0.65 -2.77
N MET A 190 3.58 0.04 -3.36
CA MET A 190 3.75 0.71 -4.65
C MET A 190 4.76 1.86 -4.59
N ASN A 191 4.80 2.60 -3.48
CA ASN A 191 5.82 3.63 -3.26
C ASN A 191 7.23 3.02 -3.18
N LYS A 192 7.39 1.84 -2.55
CA LYS A 192 8.67 1.11 -2.54
C LYS A 192 9.06 0.68 -3.96
N ALA A 193 8.12 0.09 -4.72
CA ALA A 193 8.35 -0.27 -6.11
C ALA A 193 8.77 0.95 -6.95
N TYR A 194 8.06 2.07 -6.82
CA TYR A 194 8.34 3.31 -7.55
C TYR A 194 9.68 3.94 -7.20
N LYS A 195 10.13 3.84 -5.94
CA LYS A 195 11.47 4.31 -5.55
C LYS A 195 12.60 3.46 -6.13
N LEU A 196 12.36 2.18 -6.36
CA LEU A 196 13.34 1.25 -6.91
C LEU A 196 13.40 1.33 -8.45
N ASP A 197 12.26 1.49 -9.09
CA ASP A 197 12.13 1.62 -10.55
C ASP A 197 11.11 2.70 -10.93
N SER A 198 11.56 3.95 -10.89
CA SER A 198 10.71 5.11 -11.16
C SER A 198 10.41 5.31 -12.65
N ASN A 199 11.12 4.61 -13.54
CA ASN A 199 11.01 4.80 -14.99
C ASN A 199 10.09 3.78 -15.64
N SER A 200 9.77 2.69 -14.95
CA SER A 200 8.82 1.69 -15.43
C SER A 200 7.39 2.24 -15.49
N PRO A 201 6.75 2.23 -16.68
CA PRO A 201 5.36 2.65 -16.83
C PRO A 201 4.38 1.83 -15.98
N ASP A 202 4.62 0.53 -15.85
CA ASP A 202 3.77 -0.37 -15.07
C ASP A 202 3.82 -0.06 -13.57
N VAL A 203 4.99 0.34 -13.07
CA VAL A 203 5.18 0.75 -11.68
C VAL A 203 4.54 2.11 -11.42
N MET A 204 4.71 3.08 -12.33
CA MET A 204 4.01 4.37 -12.27
C MET A 204 2.49 4.18 -12.25
N LEU A 205 1.95 3.34 -13.13
CA LEU A 205 0.52 3.06 -13.20
C LEU A 205 0.03 2.40 -11.92
N GLY A 206 0.71 1.36 -11.45
CA GLY A 206 0.36 0.68 -10.20
C GLY A 206 0.36 1.62 -8.99
N TYR A 207 1.33 2.53 -8.94
CA TYR A 207 1.40 3.52 -7.86
C TYR A 207 0.31 4.58 -7.97
N ALA A 208 0.03 5.10 -9.17
CA ALA A 208 -1.07 6.03 -9.39
C ALA A 208 -2.43 5.38 -9.02
N GLN A 209 -2.62 4.11 -9.36
CA GLN A 209 -3.82 3.36 -8.97
C GLN A 209 -4.01 3.28 -7.46
N ALA A 210 -2.95 2.94 -6.73
CA ALA A 210 -3.01 2.87 -5.26
C ALA A 210 -3.32 4.24 -4.63
N LEU A 211 -2.68 5.30 -5.14
CA LEU A 211 -2.89 6.68 -4.67
C LEU A 211 -4.31 7.19 -4.96
N MET A 212 -4.94 6.79 -6.07
CA MET A 212 -6.32 7.17 -6.39
C MET A 212 -7.36 6.60 -5.40
N LEU A 213 -7.02 5.55 -4.64
CA LEU A 213 -7.88 5.05 -3.56
C LEU A 213 -7.71 5.83 -2.25
N SER A 214 -6.68 6.69 -2.16
CA SER A 214 -6.45 7.54 -0.99
C SER A 214 -7.54 8.62 -0.88
N GLN A 215 -7.88 8.98 0.35
CA GLN A 215 -8.77 10.11 0.65
C GLN A 215 -8.00 11.44 0.79
N ASP A 216 -6.67 11.40 0.66
CA ASP A 216 -5.81 12.59 0.73
C ASP A 216 -5.67 13.23 -0.66
N ASP A 217 -6.00 14.52 -0.77
CA ASP A 217 -5.88 15.31 -1.99
C ASP A 217 -4.45 15.31 -2.54
N VAL A 218 -3.43 15.27 -1.67
CA VAL A 218 -2.01 15.27 -2.06
C VAL A 218 -1.65 13.98 -2.80
N ASP A 219 -2.16 12.84 -2.32
CA ASP A 219 -1.97 11.56 -2.97
C ASP A 219 -2.65 11.53 -4.34
N GLN A 220 -3.88 12.05 -4.43
CA GLN A 220 -4.61 12.12 -5.69
C GLN A 220 -3.93 13.07 -6.70
N ASP A 221 -3.40 14.21 -6.27
CA ASP A 221 -2.61 15.11 -7.13
C ASP A 221 -1.36 14.43 -7.67
N LYS A 222 -0.67 13.68 -6.82
CA LYS A 222 0.49 12.89 -7.24
C LYS A 222 0.10 11.79 -8.22
N ALA A 223 -1.04 11.12 -8.02
CA ALA A 223 -1.56 10.14 -8.94
C ALA A 223 -1.83 10.75 -10.33
N ARG A 224 -2.51 11.91 -10.38
CA ARG A 224 -2.75 12.66 -11.62
C ARG A 224 -1.45 13.03 -12.33
N SER A 225 -0.44 13.48 -11.58
CA SER A 225 0.88 13.79 -12.12
C SER A 225 1.55 12.57 -12.77
N LEU A 226 1.51 11.41 -12.10
CA LEU A 226 2.05 10.16 -12.63
C LEU A 226 1.31 9.69 -13.89
N LEU A 227 -0.02 9.74 -13.89
CA LEU A 227 -0.84 9.40 -15.06
C LEU A 227 -0.57 10.35 -16.24
N GLY A 228 -0.41 11.65 -15.98
CA GLY A 228 -0.03 12.63 -17.00
C GLY A 228 1.35 12.34 -17.61
N LYS A 229 2.33 11.92 -16.80
CA LYS A 229 3.64 11.48 -17.30
C LYS A 229 3.52 10.24 -18.19
N LEU A 230 2.70 9.26 -17.82
CA LEU A 230 2.45 8.08 -18.65
C LEU A 230 1.88 8.45 -20.03
N VAL A 231 0.93 9.39 -20.07
CA VAL A 231 0.38 9.91 -21.33
C VAL A 231 1.47 10.60 -22.15
N GLN A 232 2.32 11.43 -21.54
CA GLN A 232 3.45 12.10 -22.23
C GLN A 232 4.49 11.10 -22.78
N MET A 233 4.65 9.95 -22.12
CA MET A 233 5.52 8.87 -22.58
C MET A 233 4.89 8.01 -23.69
N ASN A 234 3.70 8.38 -24.19
CA ASN A 234 2.91 7.58 -25.15
C ASN A 234 2.62 6.16 -24.64
N TYR A 235 2.48 5.97 -23.33
CA TYR A 235 2.09 4.69 -22.76
C TYR A 235 0.58 4.49 -22.95
N MET A 236 0.23 3.80 -24.03
CA MET A 236 -1.14 3.56 -24.48
C MET A 236 -1.81 2.41 -23.74
N ASP A 237 -2.17 2.64 -22.47
CA ASP A 237 -2.91 1.67 -21.65
C ASP A 237 -4.30 2.20 -21.28
N VAL A 238 -5.35 1.42 -21.57
CA VAL A 238 -6.76 1.77 -21.32
C VAL A 238 -7.00 2.16 -19.85
N ARG A 239 -6.27 1.56 -18.90
CA ARG A 239 -6.38 1.82 -17.46
C ARG A 239 -5.96 3.24 -17.10
N VAL A 240 -4.95 3.79 -17.77
CA VAL A 240 -4.48 5.17 -17.55
C VAL A 240 -5.60 6.16 -17.86
N PHE A 241 -6.19 6.04 -19.06
CA PHE A 241 -7.26 6.90 -19.50
C PHE A 241 -8.55 6.68 -18.70
N SER A 242 -8.82 5.46 -18.25
CA SER A 242 -9.93 5.15 -17.35
C SER A 242 -9.82 5.93 -16.04
N LEU A 243 -8.67 5.86 -15.37
CA LEU A 243 -8.43 6.58 -14.11
C LEU A 243 -8.52 8.09 -14.29
N LEU A 244 -7.91 8.63 -15.35
CA LEU A 244 -7.98 10.05 -15.67
C LEU A 244 -9.40 10.52 -15.97
N ALA A 245 -10.20 9.70 -16.66
CA ALA A 245 -11.58 10.04 -16.99
C ALA A 245 -12.49 10.05 -15.75
N PHE A 246 -12.36 9.05 -14.87
CA PHE A 246 -13.12 8.99 -13.63
C PHE A 246 -12.73 10.13 -12.68
N ASP A 247 -11.44 10.38 -12.48
CA ASP A 247 -10.96 11.53 -11.68
C ASP A 247 -11.51 12.87 -12.21
N ALA A 248 -11.43 13.09 -13.53
CA ALA A 248 -11.94 14.30 -14.17
C ALA A 248 -13.46 14.44 -13.96
N TYR A 249 -14.22 13.36 -14.10
CA TYR A 249 -15.65 13.36 -13.90
C TYR A 249 -16.04 13.68 -12.46
N GLU A 250 -15.38 13.06 -11.46
CA GLU A 250 -15.61 13.32 -10.04
C GLU A 250 -15.33 14.77 -9.67
N ARG A 251 -14.28 15.35 -10.25
CA ARG A 251 -13.91 16.75 -10.09
C ARG A 251 -14.76 17.72 -10.93
N LYS A 252 -15.79 17.21 -11.63
CA LYS A 252 -16.69 17.96 -12.52
C LYS A 252 -15.99 18.61 -13.73
N ASP A 253 -14.77 18.18 -14.06
CA ASP A 253 -14.13 18.48 -15.33
C ASP A 253 -14.66 17.51 -16.41
N PHE A 254 -15.93 17.70 -16.74
CA PHE A 254 -16.63 16.89 -17.73
C PHE A 254 -15.99 16.98 -19.12
N SER A 255 -15.33 18.11 -19.44
CA SER A 255 -14.61 18.28 -20.69
C SER A 255 -13.43 17.31 -20.80
N ALA A 256 -12.60 17.22 -19.74
CA ALA A 256 -11.52 16.25 -19.70
C ALA A 256 -12.02 14.80 -19.66
N ALA A 257 -13.09 14.52 -18.90
CA ALA A 257 -13.69 13.20 -18.85
C ALA A 257 -14.14 12.71 -20.24
N VAL A 258 -14.82 13.57 -21.01
CA VAL A 258 -15.23 13.28 -22.40
C VAL A 258 -14.01 12.99 -23.28
N ARG A 259 -12.96 13.80 -23.21
CA ARG A 259 -11.73 13.57 -24.01
C ARG A 259 -11.13 12.20 -23.71
N TYR A 260 -10.93 11.86 -22.44
CA TYR A 260 -10.31 10.59 -22.06
C TYR A 260 -11.16 9.38 -22.42
N TRP A 261 -12.48 9.41 -22.17
CA TRP A 261 -13.37 8.33 -22.61
C TRP A 261 -13.45 8.19 -24.13
N SER A 262 -13.39 9.28 -24.89
CA SER A 262 -13.32 9.23 -26.36
C SER A 262 -12.03 8.56 -26.84
N ILE A 263 -10.88 8.84 -26.21
CA ILE A 263 -9.62 8.14 -26.50
C ILE A 263 -9.77 6.63 -26.18
N MET A 264 -10.39 6.29 -25.05
CA MET A 264 -10.66 4.88 -24.71
C MET A 264 -11.53 4.18 -25.74
N GLN A 265 -12.60 4.82 -26.21
CA GLN A 265 -13.46 4.26 -27.26
C GLN A 265 -12.68 3.98 -28.55
N GLN A 266 -11.78 4.89 -28.94
CA GLN A 266 -10.92 4.69 -30.10
C GLN A 266 -9.94 3.53 -29.92
N MET A 267 -9.40 3.33 -28.71
CA MET A 267 -8.47 2.23 -28.42
C MET A 267 -9.14 0.85 -28.43
N ILE A 268 -10.34 0.72 -27.85
CA ILE A 268 -11.02 -0.58 -27.73
C ILE A 268 -11.85 -0.95 -28.96
N GLY A 269 -12.32 0.05 -29.71
CA GLY A 269 -13.14 -0.14 -30.91
C GLY A 269 -14.60 -0.52 -30.62
N PRO A 270 -15.48 -0.45 -31.65
CA PRO A 270 -16.92 -0.61 -31.49
C PRO A 270 -17.39 -2.04 -31.19
N GLN A 271 -16.52 -3.03 -31.33
CA GLN A 271 -16.85 -4.44 -31.06
C GLN A 271 -16.64 -4.83 -29.58
N ASP A 272 -15.94 -4.01 -28.79
CA ASP A 272 -15.73 -4.26 -27.36
C ASP A 272 -17.02 -3.99 -26.57
N GLU A 273 -17.40 -4.90 -25.66
CA GLU A 273 -18.61 -4.79 -24.85
C GLU A 273 -18.68 -3.49 -24.04
N ARG A 274 -17.51 -2.92 -23.67
CA ARG A 274 -17.41 -1.68 -22.89
C ARG A 274 -17.69 -0.43 -23.72
N TYR A 275 -17.69 -0.52 -25.05
CA TYR A 275 -17.85 0.63 -25.93
C TYR A 275 -19.18 1.37 -25.68
N GLN A 276 -20.28 0.62 -25.51
CA GLN A 276 -21.59 1.19 -25.20
C GLN A 276 -21.66 1.83 -23.80
N MET A 277 -20.88 1.33 -22.84
CA MET A 277 -20.78 1.94 -21.51
C MET A 277 -20.04 3.29 -21.57
N LEU A 278 -18.96 3.36 -22.36
CA LEU A 278 -18.25 4.62 -22.58
C LEU A 278 -19.12 5.64 -23.31
N ASP A 279 -19.91 5.22 -24.30
CA ASP A 279 -20.82 6.10 -25.03
C ASP A 279 -21.86 6.77 -24.11
N ARG A 280 -22.46 5.97 -23.21
CA ARG A 280 -23.37 6.48 -22.19
C ARG A 280 -22.66 7.44 -21.22
N SER A 281 -21.43 7.13 -20.82
CA SER A 281 -20.65 7.97 -19.91
C SER A 281 -20.32 9.32 -20.53
N ILE A 282 -19.90 9.32 -21.80
CA ILE A 282 -19.63 10.53 -22.59
C ILE A 282 -20.91 11.36 -22.75
N THR A 283 -22.03 10.73 -23.12
CA THR A 283 -23.32 11.41 -23.27
C THR A 283 -23.76 12.03 -21.94
N ASN A 284 -23.62 11.32 -20.82
CA ASN A 284 -23.93 11.84 -19.49
C ASN A 284 -23.07 13.05 -19.14
N ALA A 285 -21.74 12.96 -19.28
CA ALA A 285 -20.86 14.10 -19.02
C ALA A 285 -21.18 15.32 -19.91
N LYS A 286 -21.49 15.11 -21.20
CA LYS A 286 -21.95 16.18 -22.10
C LYS A 286 -23.27 16.81 -21.64
N ASN A 287 -24.18 16.03 -21.06
CA ASN A 287 -25.42 16.56 -20.51
C ASN A 287 -25.19 17.32 -19.19
N GLN A 288 -24.27 16.85 -18.33
CA GLN A 288 -23.90 17.49 -17.06
C GLN A 288 -23.17 18.82 -17.25
N MET A 289 -22.43 18.94 -18.35
CA MET A 289 -21.92 20.21 -18.83
C MET A 289 -23.05 21.23 -19.11
N GLY A 290 -24.28 20.73 -19.32
CA GLY A 290 -25.38 21.48 -19.91
C GLY A 290 -24.98 22.04 -21.28
N ASP A 291 -25.88 22.78 -21.92
CA ASP A 291 -25.54 23.63 -23.08
C ASP A 291 -24.49 24.72 -22.75
N LYS A 292 -23.88 24.69 -21.55
CA LYS A 292 -22.91 25.66 -21.05
C LYS A 292 -21.45 25.24 -21.20
N ALA A 293 -21.14 24.06 -21.73
CA ALA A 293 -19.77 23.74 -22.17
C ALA A 293 -19.59 23.66 -23.70
N VAL A 294 -20.56 24.20 -24.45
CA VAL A 294 -20.34 24.80 -25.77
C VAL A 294 -20.25 26.32 -25.63
N THR A 295 -19.56 26.79 -24.60
CA THR A 295 -19.21 28.22 -24.42
C THR A 295 -17.79 28.54 -24.85
N GLY A 296 -17.06 27.56 -25.41
CA GLY A 296 -16.23 27.83 -26.59
C GLY A 296 -17.12 27.53 -27.79
N ALA A 297 -17.40 28.52 -28.63
CA ALA A 297 -18.32 28.34 -29.75
C ALA A 297 -17.81 27.19 -30.65
N SER A 298 -18.47 26.03 -30.56
CA SER A 298 -18.16 24.88 -31.39
C SER A 298 -19.11 24.84 -32.58
N VAL A 299 -18.58 24.48 -33.74
CA VAL A 299 -19.33 24.37 -34.98
C VAL A 299 -19.68 22.91 -35.23
N SER A 300 -20.96 22.57 -35.07
CA SER A 300 -21.49 21.25 -35.42
C SER A 300 -21.93 21.23 -36.88
N VAL A 301 -21.35 20.33 -37.66
CA VAL A 301 -21.54 20.22 -39.11
C VAL A 301 -22.14 18.86 -39.45
N ALA A 302 -23.38 18.86 -39.93
CA ALA A 302 -24.03 17.70 -40.53
C ALA A 302 -23.66 17.62 -42.02
N ILE A 303 -23.12 16.49 -42.44
CA ILE A 303 -22.57 16.28 -43.77
C ILE A 303 -23.32 15.15 -44.46
N THR A 304 -23.70 15.39 -45.70
CA THR A 304 -24.31 14.41 -46.61
C THR A 304 -23.59 14.45 -47.95
N LEU A 305 -23.44 13.29 -48.60
CA LEU A 305 -22.98 13.21 -49.99
C LEU A 305 -24.19 13.12 -50.92
N ALA A 306 -24.14 13.80 -52.06
CA ALA A 306 -25.11 13.59 -53.13
C ALA A 306 -24.87 12.23 -53.81
N ASP A 307 -25.92 11.64 -54.38
CA ASP A 307 -25.86 10.32 -55.05
C ASP A 307 -24.85 10.26 -56.23
N THR A 308 -24.47 11.42 -56.75
CA THR A 308 -23.50 11.57 -57.85
C THR A 308 -22.04 11.55 -57.39
N VAL A 309 -21.78 11.63 -56.08
CA VAL A 309 -20.42 11.68 -55.52
C VAL A 309 -19.84 10.27 -55.44
N ASN A 310 -18.82 10.01 -56.25
CA ASN A 310 -18.02 8.79 -56.16
C ASN A 310 -16.68 9.10 -55.49
N ALA A 311 -16.55 8.71 -54.22
CA ALA A 311 -15.37 8.94 -53.39
C ALA A 311 -14.67 7.62 -53.07
N SER A 312 -13.34 7.61 -53.09
CA SER A 312 -12.56 6.43 -52.69
C SER A 312 -12.78 6.13 -51.20
N PRO A 313 -12.93 4.86 -50.78
CA PRO A 313 -13.00 4.51 -49.35
C PRO A 313 -11.79 4.99 -48.54
N ASP A 314 -10.63 5.10 -49.17
CA ASP A 314 -9.37 5.55 -48.55
C ASP A 314 -9.22 7.08 -48.54
N ALA A 315 -10.19 7.82 -49.07
CA ALA A 315 -10.16 9.27 -49.10
C ALA A 315 -10.27 9.88 -47.69
N ALA A 316 -9.77 11.10 -47.55
CA ALA A 316 -9.91 11.90 -46.33
C ALA A 316 -11.04 12.92 -46.48
N LEU A 317 -11.85 13.07 -45.43
CA LEU A 317 -12.83 14.13 -45.28
C LEU A 317 -12.16 15.32 -44.57
N ILE A 318 -12.02 16.42 -45.28
CA ILE A 318 -11.49 17.68 -44.75
C ILE A 318 -12.65 18.62 -44.46
N VAL A 319 -12.79 19.05 -43.22
CA VAL A 319 -13.81 20.01 -42.80
C VAL A 319 -13.11 21.26 -42.33
N SER A 320 -13.44 22.39 -42.95
CA SER A 320 -12.76 23.66 -42.75
C SER A 320 -13.77 24.78 -42.53
N VAL A 321 -13.48 25.65 -41.57
CA VAL A 321 -14.30 26.81 -41.23
C VAL A 321 -13.60 28.07 -41.74
N HIS A 322 -14.32 28.82 -42.57
CA HIS A 322 -13.87 30.07 -43.16
C HIS A 322 -14.71 31.23 -42.63
N THR A 323 -14.20 32.44 -42.76
CA THR A 323 -14.98 33.65 -42.54
C THR A 323 -16.11 33.77 -43.55
N ALA A 324 -17.20 34.44 -43.18
CA ALA A 324 -18.38 34.60 -44.04
C ALA A 324 -18.11 35.34 -45.37
N ASP A 325 -16.97 36.02 -45.50
CA ASP A 325 -16.49 36.65 -46.73
C ASP A 325 -15.91 35.65 -47.76
N GLY A 326 -15.80 34.36 -47.40
CA GLY A 326 -15.33 33.30 -48.29
C GLY A 326 -13.81 33.29 -48.50
N ALA A 327 -13.04 33.87 -47.58
CA ALA A 327 -11.58 33.86 -47.64
C ALA A 327 -11.02 32.45 -47.87
N PRO A 328 -9.94 32.28 -48.66
CA PRO A 328 -9.41 30.96 -49.01
C PRO A 328 -8.72 30.24 -47.84
N MET A 329 -8.22 30.98 -46.86
CA MET A 329 -7.52 30.43 -45.70
C MET A 329 -8.50 30.15 -44.56
N PRO A 330 -8.61 28.91 -44.07
CA PRO A 330 -9.51 28.57 -42.99
C PRO A 330 -9.01 29.09 -41.64
N VAL A 331 -9.94 29.43 -40.76
CA VAL A 331 -9.67 29.78 -39.36
C VAL A 331 -9.45 28.51 -38.53
N ALA A 332 -10.21 27.45 -38.83
CA ALA A 332 -10.09 26.14 -38.21
C ALA A 332 -10.27 25.03 -39.24
N ALA A 333 -9.56 23.91 -39.08
CA ALA A 333 -9.75 22.74 -39.94
C ALA A 333 -9.49 21.44 -39.19
N ALA A 334 -10.19 20.39 -39.61
CA ALA A 334 -10.01 19.04 -39.10
C ALA A 334 -10.05 18.03 -40.26
N ARG A 335 -9.21 17.00 -40.13
CA ARG A 335 -9.13 15.87 -41.07
C ARG A 335 -9.73 14.63 -40.43
N TYR A 336 -10.64 13.98 -41.14
CA TYR A 336 -11.30 12.75 -40.74
C TYR A 336 -11.14 11.68 -41.83
N PRO A 337 -11.17 10.38 -41.49
CA PRO A 337 -11.42 9.32 -42.47
C PRO A 337 -12.82 9.50 -43.10
N LEU A 338 -13.00 9.16 -44.38
CA LEU A 338 -14.25 9.37 -45.12
C LEU A 338 -15.48 8.78 -44.37
N GLY A 339 -15.43 7.48 -44.04
CA GLY A 339 -16.49 6.81 -43.28
C GLY A 339 -17.84 6.74 -44.01
N SER A 340 -18.93 6.59 -43.25
CA SER A 340 -20.31 6.54 -43.75
C SER A 340 -21.04 7.87 -43.56
N PHE A 341 -22.00 8.16 -44.44
CA PHE A 341 -22.84 9.35 -44.42
C PHE A 341 -24.33 8.98 -44.34
N PRO A 342 -25.21 9.83 -43.78
CA PRO A 342 -24.95 11.14 -43.19
C PRO A 342 -24.10 11.07 -41.91
N ARG A 343 -23.26 12.08 -41.69
CA ARG A 343 -22.39 12.16 -40.51
C ARG A 343 -22.33 13.56 -39.93
N THR A 344 -22.26 13.65 -38.61
CA THR A 344 -21.99 14.92 -37.92
C THR A 344 -20.57 14.96 -37.39
N VAL A 345 -19.88 16.08 -37.59
CA VAL A 345 -18.59 16.39 -36.98
C VAL A 345 -18.68 17.67 -36.18
N VAL A 346 -17.82 17.84 -35.18
CA VAL A 346 -17.77 19.03 -34.33
C VAL A 346 -16.37 19.59 -34.37
N LEU A 347 -16.26 20.90 -34.64
CA LEU A 347 -15.01 21.64 -34.58
C LEU A 347 -15.08 22.64 -33.43
N ASP A 348 -13.98 22.79 -32.70
CA ASP A 348 -13.84 23.75 -31.60
C ASP A 348 -12.53 24.55 -31.71
N ASP A 349 -12.21 25.35 -30.70
CA ASP A 349 -11.01 26.19 -30.68
C ASP A 349 -9.70 25.40 -30.82
N SER A 350 -9.67 24.11 -30.46
CA SER A 350 -8.50 23.25 -30.63
C SER A 350 -8.18 22.96 -32.11
N ASN A 351 -9.14 23.16 -33.01
CA ASN A 351 -8.98 23.01 -34.45
C ASN A 351 -8.49 24.30 -35.15
N SER A 352 -8.27 25.38 -34.40
CA SER A 352 -7.86 26.68 -34.97
C SER A 352 -6.46 26.61 -35.59
N MET A 353 -6.31 27.01 -36.85
CA MET A 353 -5.05 26.97 -37.59
C MET A 353 -4.22 28.25 -37.46
N VAL A 354 -4.86 29.38 -37.15
CA VAL A 354 -4.20 30.69 -37.10
C VAL A 354 -3.93 31.09 -35.66
N GLN A 355 -2.66 31.31 -35.33
CA GLN A 355 -2.26 31.74 -33.99
C GLN A 355 -2.89 33.10 -33.64
N GLY A 356 -3.62 33.16 -32.52
CA GLY A 356 -4.29 34.37 -32.04
C GLY A 356 -5.70 34.61 -32.60
N ARG A 357 -6.19 33.78 -33.53
CA ARG A 357 -7.57 33.85 -34.04
C ARG A 357 -8.29 32.52 -33.82
N LYS A 358 -9.23 32.51 -32.88
CA LYS A 358 -9.96 31.31 -32.48
C LYS A 358 -11.26 31.15 -33.26
N LEU A 359 -11.70 29.91 -33.42
CA LEU A 359 -13.01 29.60 -33.98
C LEU A 359 -14.12 30.32 -33.21
N SER A 360 -14.06 30.31 -31.88
CA SER A 360 -15.03 30.92 -30.98
C SER A 360 -15.18 32.44 -31.10
N GLN A 361 -14.26 33.12 -31.78
CA GLN A 361 -14.27 34.57 -31.98
C GLN A 361 -14.98 34.98 -33.27
N LEU A 362 -15.40 34.03 -34.12
CA LEU A 362 -16.14 34.34 -35.33
C LEU A 362 -17.61 34.61 -35.01
N GLU A 363 -18.13 35.76 -35.43
CA GLU A 363 -19.57 36.04 -35.35
C GLU A 363 -20.35 35.32 -36.44
N ASP A 364 -19.84 35.43 -37.68
CA ASP A 364 -20.36 34.76 -38.87
C ASP A 364 -19.25 33.91 -39.52
N TYR A 365 -19.63 32.73 -39.99
CA TYR A 365 -18.71 31.80 -40.65
C TYR A 365 -19.40 30.97 -41.73
N MET A 366 -18.61 30.36 -42.61
CA MET A 366 -19.09 29.33 -43.52
C MET A 366 -18.24 28.08 -43.40
N VAL A 367 -18.84 26.92 -43.64
CA VAL A 367 -18.16 25.63 -43.58
C VAL A 367 -17.96 25.11 -44.99
N ARG A 368 -16.74 24.68 -45.28
CA ARG A 368 -16.38 23.99 -46.51
C ARG A 368 -15.92 22.57 -46.18
N VAL A 369 -16.56 21.62 -46.83
CA VAL A 369 -16.25 20.20 -46.73
C VAL A 369 -15.65 19.75 -48.05
N ARG A 370 -14.51 19.05 -48.01
CA ARG A 370 -13.83 18.50 -49.19
C ARG A 370 -13.49 17.03 -48.96
N ILE A 371 -13.55 16.24 -50.02
CA ILE A 371 -13.02 14.89 -50.08
C ILE A 371 -11.70 14.94 -50.81
N ASP A 372 -10.62 14.61 -50.11
CA ASP A 372 -9.25 14.54 -50.62
C ASP A 372 -8.90 13.08 -50.92
N ASN A 373 -8.63 12.78 -52.19
CA ASN A 373 -8.23 11.45 -52.65
C ASN A 373 -6.70 11.25 -52.72
N ASP A 374 -5.92 12.34 -52.74
CA ASP A 374 -4.49 12.32 -53.04
C ASP A 374 -3.63 12.43 -51.76
N GLY A 375 -4.28 12.61 -50.62
CA GLY A 375 -3.64 12.72 -49.31
C GLY A 375 -2.97 14.08 -49.07
N ASN A 376 -3.21 15.05 -49.95
CA ASN A 376 -2.62 16.38 -49.89
C ASN A 376 -3.60 17.40 -49.31
N VAL A 377 -3.10 18.29 -48.45
CA VAL A 377 -3.93 19.30 -47.78
C VAL A 377 -4.38 20.39 -48.76
N ALA A 378 -3.59 20.68 -49.79
CA ALA A 378 -3.94 21.60 -50.86
C ALA A 378 -5.15 21.10 -51.69
N THR A 379 -5.94 22.01 -52.23
CA THR A 379 -7.08 21.68 -53.11
C THR A 379 -6.56 21.20 -54.46
N SER A 380 -6.95 19.98 -54.85
CA SER A 380 -6.65 19.42 -56.17
C SER A 380 -7.82 19.62 -57.13
N GLN A 381 -7.52 19.73 -58.42
CA GLN A 381 -8.52 19.70 -59.48
C GLN A 381 -9.25 18.35 -59.46
N GLY A 382 -10.59 18.36 -59.45
CA GLY A 382 -11.42 17.15 -59.36
C GLY A 382 -11.86 16.73 -57.95
N ASP A 383 -11.36 17.37 -56.90
CA ASP A 383 -11.79 17.11 -55.52
C ASP A 383 -13.29 17.44 -55.35
N TRP A 384 -14.03 16.52 -54.74
CA TRP A 384 -15.44 16.75 -54.39
C TRP A 384 -15.52 17.71 -53.20
N PHE A 385 -16.42 18.69 -53.27
CA PHE A 385 -16.63 19.64 -52.20
C PHE A 385 -18.09 20.10 -52.07
N GLY A 386 -18.38 20.63 -50.88
CA GLY A 386 -19.65 21.25 -50.52
C GLY A 386 -19.38 22.43 -49.61
N GLU A 387 -20.28 23.42 -49.63
CA GLU A 387 -20.18 24.62 -48.80
C GLU A 387 -21.52 24.95 -48.18
N SER A 388 -21.50 25.44 -46.94
CA SER A 388 -22.68 26.01 -46.31
C SER A 388 -22.91 27.45 -46.74
N GLN A 389 -24.12 27.95 -46.51
CA GLN A 389 -24.34 29.40 -46.42
C GLN A 389 -23.63 29.97 -45.19
N ALA A 390 -23.41 31.29 -45.19
CA ALA A 390 -22.92 31.98 -44.01
C ALA A 390 -23.92 31.80 -42.85
N THR A 391 -23.40 31.43 -41.68
CA THR A 391 -24.19 31.16 -40.49
C THR A 391 -23.56 31.79 -39.25
N LYS A 392 -24.34 31.84 -38.17
CA LYS A 392 -23.92 32.39 -36.89
C LYS A 392 -23.49 31.30 -35.93
N MET A 393 -22.58 31.64 -35.01
CA MET A 393 -22.19 30.73 -33.93
C MET A 393 -23.37 30.19 -33.15
N GLY A 394 -23.35 28.87 -32.93
CA GLY A 394 -24.42 28.13 -32.25
C GLY A 394 -25.55 27.62 -33.16
N GLN A 395 -25.54 27.93 -34.47
CA GLN A 395 -26.50 27.35 -35.41
C GLN A 395 -25.98 26.04 -36.00
N ALA A 396 -26.89 25.08 -36.20
CA ALA A 396 -26.58 23.83 -36.87
C ALA A 396 -26.24 24.09 -38.35
N VAL A 397 -25.11 23.57 -38.81
CA VAL A 397 -24.68 23.72 -40.20
C VAL A 397 -24.89 22.42 -40.93
N ALA A 398 -25.58 22.47 -42.07
CA ALA A 398 -25.69 21.34 -42.99
C ALA A 398 -24.87 21.64 -44.25
N VAL A 399 -24.08 20.67 -44.69
CA VAL A 399 -23.31 20.74 -45.93
C VAL A 399 -23.60 19.51 -46.77
N ILE A 400 -24.03 19.74 -48.00
CA ILE A 400 -24.14 18.70 -49.03
C ILE A 400 -22.90 18.81 -49.90
N VAL A 401 -22.16 17.70 -50.04
CA VAL A 401 -21.05 17.59 -50.98
C VAL A 401 -21.62 17.14 -52.33
N ASP A 402 -21.53 18.00 -53.34
CA ASP A 402 -22.19 17.81 -54.64
C ASP A 402 -21.45 18.43 -55.84
N ARG A 403 -20.36 19.18 -55.60
CA ARG A 403 -19.58 19.88 -56.65
C ARG A 403 -18.15 19.35 -56.73
N GLN A 404 -17.48 19.55 -57.86
CA GLN A 404 -16.05 19.26 -58.03
C GLN A 404 -15.27 20.53 -58.35
N TYR A 405 -14.05 20.65 -57.82
CA TYR A 405 -13.15 21.73 -58.21
C TYR A 405 -12.75 21.60 -59.68
N GLN A 406 -12.89 22.70 -60.43
CA GLN A 406 -12.57 22.77 -61.85
C GLN A 406 -11.10 23.05 -62.13
#